data_AF-A0A5J4XPS1-F1
#
_entry.id   AF-A0A5J4XPS1-F1
#
_cell.length_a   1.000
_cell.length_b   1.000
_cell.length_c   1.000
_cell.angle_alpha   90.00
_cell.angle_beta   90.00
_cell.angle_gamma   90.00
#
_symmetry.space_group_name_H-M   'P 1'
#
loop_
_entity.id
_entity.type
_entity.pdbx_description
1 polymer ?
#
loop_
_entity_poly.entity_id
_entity_poly.type
_entity_poly.pdbx_seq_one_letter_code
_entity_poly.pdbx_strand_id
1 'polypeptide(L)' 'MLLQDQEKFDLLPEADDDENDMLDLAFALTDTSRLGCQIIAAKELDGLKVRIPSATRNFAVDGYVPKPH' A
#
# COMPACT_ATOMS: atom_id res chain seq x y z
N MET A 1 -1.60 -1.25 -0.20
CA MET A 1 -1.70 -2.13 -1.40
C MET A 1 -1.24 -3.52 -1.00
N LEU A 2 -1.68 -4.56 -1.70
CA LEU A 2 -1.40 -5.96 -1.36
C LEU A 2 -0.49 -6.57 -2.42
N LEU A 3 0.65 -7.13 -2.04
CA LEU A 3 1.52 -7.85 -2.97
C LEU A 3 0.97 -9.26 -3.21
N GLN A 4 0.95 -9.67 -4.48
CA GLN A 4 0.49 -11.01 -4.89
C GLN A 4 1.62 -12.04 -5.02
N ASP A 5 2.86 -11.59 -5.12
CA ASP A 5 4.05 -12.44 -5.26
C ASP A 5 4.87 -12.40 -3.96
N GLN A 6 4.92 -13.53 -3.24
CA GLN A 6 5.68 -13.66 -1.99
C GLN A 6 7.17 -13.44 -2.21
N GLU A 7 7.74 -14.03 -3.27
CA GLU A 7 9.16 -13.89 -3.59
C GLU A 7 9.58 -12.42 -3.78
N LYS A 8 8.68 -11.58 -4.32
CA LYS A 8 8.95 -10.15 -4.51
C LYS A 8 8.69 -9.34 -3.25
N PHE A 9 7.78 -9.80 -2.40
CA PHE A 9 7.60 -9.21 -1.08
C PHE A 9 8.84 -9.41 -0.21
N ASP A 10 9.44 -10.61 -0.25
CA ASP A 10 10.65 -10.94 0.52
C ASP A 10 11.89 -10.16 0.04
N LEU A 11 11.86 -9.60 -1.17
CA LEU A 11 12.89 -8.69 -1.68
C LEU A 11 12.74 -7.25 -1.19
N LEU A 12 11.59 -6.89 -0.62
CA LEU A 12 11.37 -5.56 -0.07
C LEU A 12 11.98 -5.45 1.33
N PRO A 13 12.46 -4.26 1.72
CA PRO A 13 12.80 -4.00 3.10
C PRO A 13 11.55 -4.18 3.98
N GLU A 14 11.73 -4.63 5.22
CA GLU A 14 10.63 -4.69 6.20
C GLU A 14 9.97 -3.31 6.35
N ALA A 15 8.67 -3.32 6.66
CA ALA A 15 7.95 -2.08 6.97
C ALA A 15 8.54 -1.45 8.24
N ASP A 16 8.79 -0.14 8.20
CA ASP A 16 9.23 0.60 9.38
C ASP A 16 8.06 0.81 10.37
N ASP A 17 8.39 1.23 11.59
CA ASP A 17 7.39 1.42 12.66
C ASP A 17 6.31 2.44 12.24
N ASP A 18 6.69 3.51 11.54
CA ASP A 18 5.76 4.52 11.03
C ASP A 18 4.81 3.96 9.95
N GLU A 19 5.32 3.10 9.05
CA GLU A 19 4.53 2.39 8.04
C GLU A 19 3.55 1.43 8.71
N ASN A 20 4.00 0.67 9.71
CA ASN A 20 3.16 -0.26 10.47
C ASN A 20 2.03 0.46 11.21
N ASP A 21 2.33 1.59 11.87
CA ASP A 21 1.32 2.43 12.54
C ASP A 21 0.24 2.94 11.56
N MET A 22 0.63 3.29 10.33
CA MET A 22 -0.33 3.70 9.29
C MET A 22 -1.11 2.51 8.72
N LEU A 23 -0.48 1.34 8.60
CA LEU A 23 -1.11 0.11 8.12
C LEU A 23 -2.15 -0.41 9.13
N ASP A 24 -1.92 -0.27 10.43
CA ASP A 24 -2.89 -0.64 11.47
C ASP A 24 -4.23 0.11 11.35
N LEU A 25 -4.22 1.30 10.74
CA LEU A 25 -5.42 2.09 10.46
C LEU A 25 -6.14 1.67 9.17
N ALA A 26 -5.56 0.78 8.36
CA ALA A 26 -6.10 0.36 7.08
C ALA A 26 -7.07 -0.83 7.23
N PHE A 27 -8.16 -0.78 6.47
CA PHE A 27 -9.17 -1.83 6.48
C PHE A 27 -8.71 -3.05 5.68
N ALA A 28 -8.91 -4.25 6.21
CA ALA A 28 -8.56 -5.53 5.57
C ALA A 28 -7.06 -5.70 5.25
N LEU A 29 -6.21 -5.44 6.26
CA LEU A 29 -4.79 -5.75 6.18
C LEU A 29 -4.55 -7.26 6.03
N THR A 30 -3.62 -7.62 5.16
CA THR A 30 -3.02 -8.96 5.06
C THR A 30 -1.51 -8.88 5.26
N ASP A 31 -0.86 -10.00 5.53
CA ASP A 31 0.59 -10.08 5.82
C ASP A 31 1.48 -9.48 4.71
N THR A 32 0.99 -9.44 3.46
CA THR A 32 1.69 -8.83 2.30
C THR A 32 1.25 -7.39 2.01
N SER A 33 0.63 -6.70 2.96
CA SER A 33 0.20 -5.31 2.81
C SER A 33 1.37 -4.35 2.97
N ARG A 34 1.50 -3.40 2.04
CA ARG A 34 2.47 -2.30 2.09
C ARG A 34 1.87 -0.97 1.69
N LEU A 35 2.46 0.13 2.14
CA LEU A 35 2.10 1.46 1.66
C LEU A 35 2.65 1.68 0.25
N GLY A 36 1.77 2.13 -0.65
CA GLY A 36 2.07 2.46 -2.06
C GLY A 36 3.36 3.25 -2.25
N CYS A 37 3.50 4.30 -1.45
CA CYS A 37 4.56 5.29 -1.55
C CYS A 37 5.92 4.80 -1.03
N GLN A 38 5.96 3.72 -0.24
CA GLN A 38 7.20 3.21 0.35
C GLN A 38 7.91 2.17 -0.54
N ILE A 39 7.26 1.71 -1.61
CA ILE A 39 7.88 0.79 -2.57
C ILE A 39 8.59 1.58 -3.67
N ILE A 40 9.91 1.51 -3.67
CA ILE A 40 10.75 2.07 -4.74
C ILE A 40 10.83 1.06 -5.88
N ALA A 41 10.48 1.51 -7.09
CA ALA A 41 10.57 0.66 -8.29
C ALA A 41 12.03 0.27 -8.58
N ALA A 42 12.27 -1.03 -8.71
CA ALA A 42 13.58 -1.62 -8.95
C ALA A 42 13.47 -2.74 -10.01
N LYS A 43 14.59 -3.11 -10.65
CA LYS A 43 14.58 -4.13 -11.73
C LYS A 43 14.19 -5.51 -11.21
N GLU A 44 14.50 -5.76 -9.95
CA GLU A 44 14.20 -6.97 -9.20
C GLU A 44 12.69 -7.13 -8.97
N LEU A 45 11.94 -6.02 -9.05
CA LEU A 45 10.48 -5.98 -8.92
C LEU A 45 9.78 -6.03 -10.28
N ASP A 46 10.48 -6.30 -11.38
CA ASP A 46 9.86 -6.37 -12.70
C ASP A 46 8.75 -7.44 -12.75
N GLY A 47 7.62 -7.08 -13.32
CA GLY A 47 6.40 -7.89 -13.33
C GLY A 47 5.71 -8.05 -11.96
N LEU A 48 6.01 -7.23 -10.95
CA LEU A 48 5.32 -7.25 -9.65
C LEU A 48 3.82 -7.06 -9.84
N LYS A 49 3.03 -7.98 -9.29
CA LYS A 49 1.56 -7.88 -9.26
C LYS A 49 1.09 -7.38 -7.90
N VAL A 50 0.35 -6.27 -7.91
CA VAL A 50 -0.29 -5.72 -6.72
C VAL A 50 -1.80 -5.71 -6.87
N ARG A 51 -2.51 -5.93 -5.76
CA ARG A 51 -3.95 -5.70 -5.65
C ARG A 51 -4.17 -4.43 -4.83
N ILE A 52 -5.00 -3.53 -5.36
CA ILE A 52 -5.50 -2.39 -4.60
C ILE A 52 -6.80 -2.84 -3.91
N PRO A 53 -6.86 -2.87 -2.57
CA PRO A 53 -8.09 -3.22 -1.86
C PRO A 53 -9.17 -2.17 -2.13
N SER A 54 -10.42 -2.61 -2.22
CA SER A 54 -11.59 -1.75 -2.48
C SER A 54 -11.86 -0.74 -1.36
N ALA A 55 -11.35 -1.00 -0.15
CA ALA A 55 -11.38 -0.07 0.96
C ALA A 55 -10.12 0.79 0.95
N THR A 56 -10.22 2.03 0.47
CA THR A 56 -9.17 3.04 0.65
C THR A 56 -9.80 4.22 1.38
N ARG A 57 -9.17 4.70 2.47
CA ARG A 57 -9.62 5.90 3.22
C ARG A 57 -9.58 7.18 2.37
N ASN A 58 -9.03 7.11 1.16
CA ASN A 58 -8.88 8.22 0.25
C ASN A 58 -9.14 7.81 -1.20
N PHE A 59 -10.38 7.39 -1.51
CA PHE A 59 -10.88 7.43 -2.89
C PHE A 59 -11.41 8.86 -3.17
N ALA A 60 -10.55 9.87 -3.06
CA ALA A 60 -10.82 11.21 -3.60
C ALA A 60 -10.37 11.23 -5.07
N VAL A 61 -10.97 10.38 -5.89
CA VAL A 61 -10.92 10.48 -7.35
C VAL A 61 -12.29 10.94 -7.82
N ASP A 62 -12.51 12.25 -7.67
CA ASP A 62 -13.28 13.15 -8.54
C ASP A 62 -13.75 14.37 -7.74
N GLY A 63 -13.05 15.49 -7.91
CA GLY A 63 -13.60 16.84 -7.67
C GLY A 63 -14.11 17.22 -6.28
N TYR A 64 -13.88 16.42 -5.23
CA TYR A 64 -14.41 16.74 -3.90
C TYR A 64 -13.61 17.87 -3.23
N VAL A 65 -14.19 19.07 -3.21
CA VAL A 65 -13.71 20.22 -2.43
C VAL A 65 -14.33 20.15 -1.04
N PRO A 66 -13.55 19.91 0.04
CA PRO A 66 -14.08 19.93 1.39
C PRO A 66 -14.57 21.34 1.74
N LYS A 67 -15.77 21.46 2.30
CA LYS A 67 -16.26 22.74 2.82
C LYS A 67 -15.51 23.08 4.11
N PRO A 68 -14.97 24.31 4.25
CA PRO A 68 -14.38 24.74 5.51
C PRO A 68 -15.48 24.81 6.58
N HIS A 69 -15.19 24.22 7.75
CA HIS A 69 -15.91 24.50 8.99
C HIS A 69 -15.17 25.60 9.75
#